data_AF-A0A7S0GT81-F1
#
_entry.id   AF-A0A7S0GT81-F1
#
_cell.length_a   1.000
_cell.length_b   1.000
_cell.length_c   1.000
_cell.angle_alpha   90.00
_cell.angle_beta   90.00
_cell.angle_gamma   90.00
#
_symmetry.space_group_name_H-M   'P 1'
#
loop_
_entity.id
_entity.type
_entity.pdbx_description
1 polymer ?
#
loop_
_entity_poly.entity_id
_entity_poly.type
_entity_poly.pdbx_seq_one_letter_code
_entity_poly.pdbx_strand_id
1 'polypeptide(L)'
;GTGGRTAAASPARFDAPPDASAKKVATWRLARPEDARGVLAAVFAYVFAVPAGRDPSSDETARIARGVAGATTFSLAWAVVVFFVAASVPAIEFEFRGLAGAVLGDARARRYSLFSLIDGGNAWESQEPISTARMALCAFAVLAPLVHIMSAAILWLAPATPRERRALLAAAETAAAWASLDVFLVSAVAAVAQISRFAGFIVGDACDAVDAAVAALESAAKRQSGETDPFGLKGQDACFDVRAETRGGCWLLVVAALFAGAATRFVAKHAERAVERETLEARERVVARVSARVSAEPVNLSVATMPETPPLTPEVTPYYPDV
;
A
#
# COMPACT_ATOMS: atom_id res chain seq x y z
N GLY A 1 -77.08 39.07 0.38
CA GLY A 1 -76.63 38.60 -0.94
C GLY A 1 -75.12 38.67 -0.98
N THR A 2 -74.47 37.56 -0.73
CA THR A 2 -73.02 37.34 -0.72
C THR A 2 -72.87 35.87 -1.12
N GLY A 3 -72.23 35.48 -2.22
CA GLY A 3 -70.95 35.95 -2.76
C GLY A 3 -69.88 34.94 -2.32
N GLY A 4 -69.57 33.98 -3.19
CA GLY A 4 -68.98 32.68 -2.87
C GLY A 4 -67.51 32.65 -2.46
N ARG A 5 -67.06 31.45 -2.05
CA ARG A 5 -65.66 31.02 -2.17
C ARG A 5 -65.55 29.49 -2.11
N THR A 6 -64.97 28.96 -3.17
CA THR A 6 -64.57 27.57 -3.42
C THR A 6 -63.48 27.13 -2.43
N ALA A 7 -63.66 25.96 -1.82
CA ALA A 7 -62.62 25.30 -1.04
C ALA A 7 -61.78 24.43 -1.99
N ALA A 8 -60.61 24.93 -2.37
CA ALA A 8 -59.58 24.13 -3.02
C ALA A 8 -58.82 23.34 -1.93
N ALA A 9 -58.85 22.01 -2.04
CA ALA A 9 -58.06 21.12 -1.20
C ALA A 9 -56.57 21.32 -1.48
N SER A 10 -55.81 21.60 -0.42
CA SER A 10 -54.35 21.73 -0.46
C SER A 10 -53.71 20.34 -0.60
N PRO A 11 -52.69 20.15 -1.46
CA PRO A 11 -51.99 18.88 -1.56
C PRO A 11 -51.15 18.61 -0.31
N ALA A 12 -51.27 17.39 0.22
CA ALA A 12 -50.54 16.91 1.38
C ALA A 12 -49.03 17.10 1.18
N ARG A 13 -48.43 17.85 2.09
CA ARG A 13 -46.99 18.06 2.22
C ARG A 13 -46.36 16.70 2.53
N PHE A 14 -45.55 16.17 1.62
CA PHE A 14 -44.71 15.01 1.84
C PHE A 14 -43.59 15.45 2.80
N ASP A 15 -43.82 15.29 4.11
CA ASP A 15 -42.79 15.51 5.11
C ASP A 15 -41.74 14.40 4.95
N ALA A 16 -40.57 14.79 4.44
CA ALA A 16 -39.38 13.93 4.45
C ALA A 16 -39.06 13.58 5.92
N PRO A 17 -38.77 12.30 6.24
CA PRO A 17 -38.46 11.92 7.61
C PRO A 17 -37.19 12.65 8.08
N PRO A 18 -37.18 13.16 9.32
CA PRO A 18 -36.06 13.90 9.87
C PRO A 18 -34.82 12.99 9.95
N ASP A 19 -33.68 13.59 9.63
CA ASP A 19 -32.35 13.01 9.61
C ASP A 19 -32.18 11.83 10.58
N ALA A 20 -32.18 10.63 10.01
CA ALA A 20 -31.52 9.51 10.63
C ALA A 20 -30.04 9.85 10.68
N SER A 21 -29.65 10.61 11.71
CA SER A 21 -28.25 10.77 12.10
C SER A 21 -27.64 9.38 12.02
N ALA A 22 -26.64 9.24 11.16
CA ALA A 22 -25.90 8.01 11.01
C ALA A 22 -25.20 7.75 12.34
N LYS A 23 -25.94 7.19 13.31
CA LYS A 23 -25.39 6.68 14.55
C LYS A 23 -24.30 5.73 14.09
N LYS A 24 -23.06 6.05 14.46
CA LYS A 24 -21.91 5.16 14.27
C LYS A 24 -22.26 3.85 14.95
N VAL A 25 -22.88 2.93 14.21
CA VAL A 25 -23.07 1.55 14.66
C VAL A 25 -21.70 0.94 14.51
N ALA A 26 -20.85 1.19 15.50
CA ALA A 26 -19.61 0.50 15.67
C ALA A 26 -19.96 -0.97 15.91
N THR A 27 -19.49 -1.84 15.04
CA THR A 27 -19.60 -3.30 15.12
C THR A 27 -18.96 -3.93 16.34
N TRP A 28 -18.23 -3.12 17.10
CA TRP A 28 -17.69 -3.46 18.39
C TRP A 28 -18.57 -2.73 19.41
N ARG A 29 -19.38 -3.46 20.20
CA ARG A 29 -19.97 -2.87 21.41
C ARG A 29 -18.81 -2.43 22.29
N LEU A 30 -18.44 -1.17 22.15
CA LEU A 30 -17.39 -0.52 22.91
C LEU A 30 -17.67 -0.69 24.40
N ALA A 31 -16.64 -1.12 25.13
CA ALA A 31 -16.52 -0.77 26.54
C ALA A 31 -16.82 0.73 26.67
N ARG A 32 -17.69 1.10 27.62
CA ARG A 32 -18.13 2.48 27.79
C ARG A 32 -16.87 3.37 27.88
N PRO A 33 -16.76 4.43 27.06
CA PRO A 33 -15.58 5.31 27.01
C PRO A 33 -15.36 6.11 28.30
N GLU A 34 -16.22 5.95 29.30
CA GLU A 34 -16.21 6.71 30.55
C GLU A 34 -15.07 6.29 31.51
N ASP A 35 -14.46 5.12 31.29
CA ASP A 35 -13.38 4.59 32.16
C ASP A 35 -11.95 4.76 31.59
N ALA A 36 -11.78 5.10 30.30
CA ALA A 36 -10.46 5.18 29.66
C ALA A 36 -9.93 6.63 29.62
N ARG A 37 -9.22 7.04 30.67
CA ARG A 37 -8.51 8.34 30.68
C ARG A 37 -7.28 8.30 29.76
N GLY A 38 -7.42 8.82 28.53
CA GLY A 38 -6.31 9.11 27.62
C GLY A 38 -6.49 8.56 26.20
N VAL A 39 -6.01 9.28 25.18
CA VAL A 39 -6.10 8.91 23.75
C VAL A 39 -5.49 7.53 23.49
N LEU A 40 -4.34 7.23 24.11
CA LEU A 40 -3.69 5.93 24.00
C LEU A 40 -4.51 4.82 24.69
N ALA A 41 -5.10 5.08 25.86
CA ALA A 41 -5.94 4.09 26.55
C ALA A 41 -7.22 3.76 25.77
N ALA A 42 -7.81 4.75 25.09
CA ALA A 42 -8.95 4.56 24.21
C ALA A 42 -8.58 3.76 22.94
N VAL A 43 -7.43 4.04 22.33
CA VAL A 43 -6.92 3.27 21.17
C VAL A 43 -6.58 1.82 21.57
N PHE A 44 -5.95 1.61 22.72
CA PHE A 44 -5.68 0.27 23.25
C PHE A 44 -6.98 -0.48 23.57
N ALA A 45 -7.93 0.14 24.29
CA ALA A 45 -9.23 -0.47 24.57
C ALA A 45 -10.00 -0.82 23.27
N TYR A 46 -9.83 -0.01 22.22
CA TYR A 46 -10.43 -0.24 20.91
C TYR A 46 -9.80 -1.43 20.16
N VAL A 47 -8.46 -1.51 20.11
CA VAL A 47 -7.70 -2.62 19.48
C VAL A 47 -7.99 -3.96 20.17
N PHE A 48 -8.27 -3.94 21.48
CA PHE A 48 -8.47 -5.15 22.29
C PHE A 48 -9.94 -5.42 22.66
N ALA A 49 -10.91 -4.71 22.06
CA ALA A 49 -12.34 -4.90 22.35
C ALA A 49 -12.89 -6.18 21.72
N VAL A 50 -12.65 -7.32 22.36
CA VAL A 50 -13.38 -8.57 22.09
C VAL A 50 -14.67 -8.54 22.93
N PRO A 51 -15.85 -8.87 22.38
CA PRO A 51 -17.06 -8.95 23.18
C PRO A 51 -16.86 -10.00 24.29
N ALA A 52 -16.86 -9.55 25.54
CA ALA A 52 -16.94 -10.43 26.69
C ALA A 52 -18.32 -11.12 26.65
N GLY A 53 -18.35 -12.34 26.11
CA GLY A 53 -19.48 -13.24 26.29
C GLY A 53 -19.57 -13.64 27.77
N ARG A 54 -20.77 -13.98 28.22
CA ARG A 54 -21.02 -14.41 29.60
C ARG A 54 -20.59 -15.87 29.86
N ASP A 55 -20.03 -16.54 28.85
CA ASP A 55 -19.69 -17.97 28.88
C ASP A 55 -18.18 -18.19 29.13
N PRO A 56 -17.77 -19.19 29.93
CA PRO A 56 -16.37 -19.48 30.20
C PRO A 56 -15.55 -19.88 28.95
N SER A 57 -16.20 -20.38 27.89
CA SER A 57 -15.57 -20.62 26.57
C SER A 57 -15.28 -19.34 25.79
N SER A 58 -15.96 -18.24 26.12
CA SER A 58 -15.73 -16.93 25.48
C SER A 58 -14.47 -16.23 25.98
N ASP A 59 -13.97 -16.62 27.16
CA ASP A 59 -12.78 -16.00 27.76
C ASP A 59 -11.47 -16.50 27.11
N GLU A 60 -11.47 -17.72 26.57
CA GLU A 60 -10.36 -18.25 25.76
C GLU A 60 -10.30 -17.61 24.37
N THR A 61 -11.45 -17.47 23.71
CA THR A 61 -11.53 -16.76 22.42
C THR A 61 -11.18 -15.28 22.56
N ALA A 62 -11.54 -14.64 23.67
CA ALA A 62 -11.13 -13.28 24.00
C ALA A 62 -9.63 -13.11 24.25
N ARG A 63 -8.96 -14.10 24.86
CA ARG A 63 -7.50 -14.09 25.00
C ARG A 63 -6.79 -14.25 23.67
N ILE A 64 -7.23 -15.19 22.83
CA ILE A 64 -6.66 -15.44 21.50
C ILE A 64 -6.82 -14.19 20.62
N ALA A 65 -8.01 -13.60 20.57
CA ALA A 65 -8.26 -12.41 19.77
C ALA A 65 -7.44 -11.19 20.23
N ARG A 66 -7.25 -11.01 21.55
CA ARG A 66 -6.31 -9.99 22.06
C ARG A 66 -4.87 -10.28 21.65
N GLY A 67 -4.42 -11.53 21.74
CA GLY A 67 -3.08 -11.92 21.29
C GLY A 67 -2.84 -11.61 19.81
N VAL A 68 -3.79 -11.98 18.96
CA VAL A 68 -3.75 -11.70 17.51
C VAL A 68 -3.75 -10.20 17.24
N ALA A 69 -4.56 -9.44 17.98
CA ALA A 69 -4.64 -7.99 17.78
C ALA A 69 -3.33 -7.29 18.15
N GLY A 70 -2.72 -7.68 19.27
CA GLY A 70 -1.41 -7.17 19.71
C GLY A 70 -0.28 -7.60 18.79
N ALA A 71 -0.30 -8.83 18.28
CA ALA A 71 0.69 -9.29 17.29
C ALA A 71 0.58 -8.50 15.97
N THR A 72 -0.65 -8.18 15.55
CA THR A 72 -0.88 -7.43 14.30
C THR A 72 -0.45 -5.97 14.43
N THR A 73 -0.77 -5.28 15.53
CA THR A 73 -0.27 -3.91 15.77
C THR A 73 1.25 -3.87 15.83
N PHE A 74 1.86 -4.81 16.56
CA PHE A 74 3.30 -4.92 16.65
C PHE A 74 3.92 -5.16 15.27
N SER A 75 3.36 -6.08 14.47
CA SER A 75 3.84 -6.38 13.12
C SER A 75 3.76 -5.17 12.18
N LEU A 76 2.70 -4.36 12.25
CA LEU A 76 2.57 -3.15 11.42
C LEU A 76 3.56 -2.06 11.85
N ALA A 77 3.69 -1.82 13.15
CA ALA A 77 4.66 -0.86 13.68
C ALA A 77 6.10 -1.29 13.33
N TRP A 78 6.39 -2.58 13.48
CA TRP A 78 7.66 -3.17 13.09
C TRP A 78 7.93 -3.02 11.59
N ALA A 79 6.94 -3.26 10.73
CA ALA A 79 7.08 -3.09 9.29
C ALA A 79 7.46 -1.65 8.91
N VAL A 80 6.86 -0.64 9.55
CA VAL A 80 7.23 0.78 9.34
C VAL A 80 8.68 1.04 9.76
N VAL A 81 9.07 0.60 10.96
CA VAL A 81 10.43 0.81 11.47
C VAL A 81 11.46 0.11 10.59
N VAL A 82 11.24 -1.15 10.24
CA VAL A 82 12.15 -1.93 9.39
C VAL A 82 12.23 -1.31 8.00
N PHE A 83 11.13 -0.81 7.43
CA PHE A 83 11.15 -0.11 6.14
C PHE A 83 12.10 1.09 6.17
N PHE A 84 11.98 1.98 7.17
CA PHE A 84 12.85 3.15 7.28
C PHE A 84 14.31 2.76 7.53
N VAL A 85 14.56 1.81 8.43
CA VAL A 85 15.92 1.32 8.69
C VAL A 85 16.53 0.71 7.43
N ALA A 86 15.79 -0.15 6.73
CA ALA A 86 16.25 -0.81 5.52
C ALA A 86 16.48 0.20 4.37
N ALA A 87 15.64 1.23 4.26
CA ALA A 87 15.79 2.29 3.27
C ALA A 87 17.01 3.21 3.53
N SER A 88 17.44 3.32 4.78
CA SER A 88 18.64 4.08 5.18
C SER A 88 19.94 3.27 5.05
N VAL A 89 19.90 1.94 5.19
CA VAL A 89 21.08 1.07 5.07
C VAL A 89 21.52 0.96 3.60
N PRO A 90 22.84 0.97 3.29
CA PRO A 90 23.33 0.77 1.94
C PRO A 90 22.81 -0.53 1.32
N ALA A 91 22.15 -0.41 0.17
CA ALA A 91 21.57 -1.52 -0.57
C ALA A 91 22.48 -1.95 -1.73
N ILE A 92 23.14 -1.00 -2.38
CA ILE A 92 24.01 -1.24 -3.54
C ILE A 92 25.35 -0.57 -3.30
N GLU A 93 26.42 -1.25 -3.67
CA GLU A 93 27.77 -0.68 -3.71
C GLU A 93 28.34 -0.82 -5.12
N PHE A 94 28.94 0.25 -5.62
CA PHE A 94 29.69 0.30 -6.87
C PHE A 94 31.17 0.49 -6.54
N GLU A 95 32.00 -0.43 -7.01
CA GLU A 95 33.45 -0.36 -6.94
C GLU A 95 34.01 -0.14 -8.35
N PHE A 96 34.61 1.03 -8.57
CA PHE A 96 35.38 1.34 -9.76
C PHE A 96 36.76 0.68 -9.64
N ARG A 97 37.08 -0.15 -10.63
CA ARG A 97 38.28 -0.98 -10.71
C ARG A 97 39.17 -0.51 -11.86
N GLY A 98 40.35 -1.10 -11.95
CA GLY A 98 41.34 -0.74 -12.97
C GLY A 98 41.97 0.63 -12.77
N LEU A 99 42.53 1.18 -13.85
CA LEU A 99 43.21 2.48 -13.84
C LEU A 99 42.26 3.61 -13.39
N ALA A 100 41.02 3.59 -13.85
CA ALA A 100 40.00 4.54 -13.39
C ALA A 100 39.77 4.44 -11.86
N GLY A 101 39.68 3.23 -11.32
CA GLY A 101 39.60 3.01 -9.88
C GLY A 101 40.83 3.53 -9.11
N ALA A 102 42.02 3.37 -9.68
CA ALA A 102 43.27 3.88 -9.10
C ALA A 102 43.29 5.42 -9.06
N VAL A 103 42.82 6.09 -10.12
CA VAL A 103 42.70 7.56 -10.17
C VAL A 103 41.69 8.08 -9.14
N LEU A 104 40.59 7.35 -8.92
CA LEU A 104 39.57 7.73 -7.93
C LEU A 104 40.04 7.57 -6.48
N GLY A 105 41.11 6.81 -6.21
CA GLY A 105 41.66 6.62 -4.86
C GLY A 105 40.60 6.15 -3.86
N ASP A 106 40.40 6.94 -2.78
CA ASP A 106 39.41 6.64 -1.73
C ASP A 106 37.95 6.70 -2.23
N ALA A 107 37.69 7.41 -3.33
CA ALA A 107 36.36 7.52 -3.94
C ALA A 107 36.00 6.32 -4.84
N ARG A 108 36.87 5.30 -4.93
CA ARG A 108 36.66 4.11 -5.78
C ARG A 108 35.40 3.32 -5.42
N ALA A 109 34.97 3.35 -4.16
CA ALA A 109 33.81 2.61 -3.69
C ALA A 109 32.70 3.58 -3.29
N ARG A 110 31.54 3.49 -3.96
CA ARG A 110 30.36 4.31 -3.71
C ARG A 110 29.21 3.45 -3.25
N ARG A 111 28.64 3.80 -2.10
CA ARG A 111 27.55 3.07 -1.45
C ARG A 111 26.29 3.89 -1.52
N TYR A 112 25.21 3.25 -1.94
CA TYR A 112 23.91 3.87 -2.09
C TYR A 112 22.86 3.10 -1.31
N SER A 113 22.15 3.82 -0.45
CA SER A 113 20.89 3.40 0.15
C SER A 113 19.71 3.87 -0.71
N LEU A 114 18.49 3.39 -0.43
CA LEU A 114 17.30 3.82 -1.18
C LEU A 114 17.11 5.34 -1.07
N PHE A 115 17.30 5.92 0.12
CA PHE A 115 17.22 7.37 0.29
C PHE A 115 18.36 8.11 -0.41
N SER A 116 19.59 7.57 -0.37
CA SER A 116 20.71 8.19 -1.08
C SER A 116 20.52 8.17 -2.61
N LEU A 117 19.83 7.18 -3.17
CA LEU A 117 19.50 7.14 -4.59
C LEU A 117 18.47 8.22 -4.98
N ILE A 118 17.52 8.50 -4.09
CA ILE A 118 16.48 9.52 -4.31
C ILE A 118 17.08 10.92 -4.18
N ASP A 119 17.90 11.15 -3.15
CA ASP A 119 18.55 12.44 -2.88
C ASP A 119 19.68 12.77 -3.89
N GLY A 120 20.14 11.76 -4.65
CA GLY A 120 21.13 11.93 -5.72
C GLY A 120 22.59 11.76 -5.29
N GLY A 121 22.85 11.36 -4.05
CA GLY A 121 24.19 11.32 -3.44
C GLY A 121 24.58 12.70 -2.91
N ASN A 122 25.25 12.72 -1.74
CA ASN A 122 25.76 13.88 -1.00
C ASN A 122 25.37 15.26 -1.59
N ALA A 123 24.26 15.77 -1.04
CA ALA A 123 23.45 16.94 -1.40
C ALA A 123 24.14 18.31 -1.57
N TRP A 124 25.46 18.37 -1.74
CA TRP A 124 26.22 19.62 -1.87
C TRP A 124 26.87 19.87 -3.24
N GLU A 125 26.96 18.88 -4.14
CA GLU A 125 27.78 19.04 -5.37
C GLU A 125 26.98 19.10 -6.69
N SER A 126 25.73 18.61 -6.75
CA SER A 126 24.99 18.56 -8.02
C SER A 126 23.63 19.25 -7.95
N GLN A 127 23.59 20.49 -8.42
CA GLN A 127 22.38 21.26 -8.71
C GLN A 127 21.71 20.77 -10.02
N GLU A 128 21.59 19.45 -10.15
CA GLU A 128 20.93 18.79 -11.28
C GLU A 128 19.43 18.66 -10.96
N PRO A 129 18.52 19.00 -11.90
CA PRO A 129 17.09 18.82 -11.69
C PRO A 129 16.76 17.35 -11.36
N ILE A 130 15.74 17.13 -10.54
CA ILE A 130 15.32 15.77 -10.17
C ILE A 130 14.99 15.00 -11.45
N SER A 131 15.83 14.03 -11.79
CA SER A 131 15.60 13.14 -12.92
C SER A 131 14.25 12.43 -12.78
N THR A 132 13.56 12.18 -13.90
CA THR A 132 12.31 11.41 -13.94
C THR A 132 12.45 10.05 -13.25
N ALA A 133 13.63 9.43 -13.30
CA ALA A 133 13.93 8.19 -12.59
C ALA A 133 13.91 8.36 -11.06
N ARG A 134 14.44 9.48 -10.53
CA ARG A 134 14.41 9.79 -9.10
C ARG A 134 12.99 10.09 -8.62
N MET A 135 12.21 10.82 -9.41
CA MET A 135 10.79 11.06 -9.15
C MET A 135 10.00 9.74 -9.09
N ALA A 136 10.19 8.86 -10.07
CA ALA A 136 9.54 7.56 -10.11
C ALA A 136 9.95 6.70 -8.90
N LEU A 137 11.24 6.68 -8.55
CA LEU A 137 11.73 5.94 -7.38
C LEU A 137 11.09 6.45 -6.08
N CYS A 138 11.05 7.77 -5.88
CA CYS A 138 10.39 8.36 -4.72
C CYS A 138 8.90 8.02 -4.67
N ALA A 139 8.18 8.17 -5.79
CA ALA A 139 6.75 7.92 -5.86
C ALA A 139 6.39 6.44 -5.62
N PHE A 140 7.04 5.52 -6.33
CA PHE A 140 6.61 4.12 -6.36
C PHE A 140 7.36 3.19 -5.39
N ALA A 141 8.61 3.51 -5.01
CA ALA A 141 9.39 2.71 -4.07
C ALA A 141 9.38 3.26 -2.63
N VAL A 142 8.93 4.51 -2.42
CA VAL A 142 8.83 5.11 -1.08
C VAL A 142 7.40 5.54 -0.74
N LEU A 143 6.82 6.49 -1.50
CA LEU A 143 5.52 7.05 -1.15
C LEU A 143 4.38 6.03 -1.25
N ALA A 144 4.29 5.27 -2.34
CA ALA A 144 3.23 4.27 -2.50
C ALA A 144 3.29 3.15 -1.42
N PRO A 145 4.45 2.52 -1.12
CA PRO A 145 4.56 1.57 0.00
C PRO A 145 4.22 2.19 1.36
N LEU A 146 4.62 3.43 1.62
CA LEU A 146 4.26 4.13 2.86
C LEU A 146 2.76 4.36 2.96
N VAL A 147 2.11 4.86 1.90
CA VAL A 147 0.65 5.04 1.86
C VAL A 147 -0.06 3.70 2.04
N HIS A 148 0.46 2.62 1.46
CA HIS A 148 -0.08 1.28 1.64
C HIS A 148 0.01 0.80 3.10
N ILE A 149 1.17 0.93 3.76
CA ILE A 149 1.33 0.53 5.17
C ILE A 149 0.52 1.44 6.09
N MET A 150 0.46 2.75 5.80
CA MET A 150 -0.32 3.72 6.59
C MET A 150 -1.83 3.48 6.45
N SER A 151 -2.34 3.22 5.25
CA SER A 151 -3.76 2.89 5.07
C SER A 151 -4.14 1.61 5.79
N ALA A 152 -3.28 0.59 5.78
CA ALA A 152 -3.46 -0.62 6.58
C ALA A 152 -3.45 -0.34 8.09
N ALA A 153 -2.52 0.49 8.57
CA ALA A 153 -2.45 0.89 9.97
C ALA A 153 -3.69 1.70 10.40
N ILE A 154 -4.17 2.63 9.58
CA ILE A 154 -5.39 3.39 9.84
C ILE A 154 -6.60 2.45 9.84
N LEU A 155 -6.71 1.55 8.87
CA LEU A 155 -7.79 0.57 8.79
C LEU A 155 -7.84 -0.35 10.01
N TRP A 156 -6.67 -0.65 10.58
CA TRP A 156 -6.51 -1.48 11.76
C TRP A 156 -6.81 -0.74 13.08
N LEU A 157 -6.33 0.50 13.22
CA LEU A 157 -6.41 1.27 14.48
C LEU A 157 -7.67 2.15 14.59
N ALA A 158 -8.23 2.61 13.47
CA ALA A 158 -9.29 3.60 13.48
C ALA A 158 -10.69 2.95 13.58
N PRO A 159 -11.59 3.51 14.42
CA PRO A 159 -13.02 3.21 14.36
C PRO A 159 -13.66 3.80 13.11
N ALA A 160 -13.44 3.15 11.98
CA ALA A 160 -14.01 3.52 10.70
C ALA A 160 -15.46 3.04 10.57
N THR A 161 -16.33 3.91 10.08
CA THR A 161 -17.68 3.54 9.61
C THR A 161 -17.60 2.60 8.40
N PRO A 162 -18.65 1.84 8.07
CA PRO A 162 -18.66 0.95 6.91
C PRO A 162 -18.32 1.65 5.59
N ARG A 163 -18.68 2.92 5.43
CA ARG A 163 -18.37 3.72 4.24
C ARG A 163 -16.89 4.09 4.20
N GLU A 164 -16.34 4.58 5.31
CA GLU A 164 -14.92 4.93 5.45
C GLU A 164 -14.04 3.69 5.30
N ARG A 165 -14.44 2.54 5.87
CA ARG A 165 -13.72 1.26 5.79
C ARG A 165 -13.58 0.79 4.34
N ARG A 166 -14.63 0.92 3.52
CA ARG A 166 -14.57 0.61 2.07
C ARG A 166 -13.66 1.57 1.32
N ALA A 167 -13.74 2.87 1.61
CA ALA A 167 -12.87 3.85 0.98
C ALA A 167 -11.39 3.63 1.33
N LEU A 168 -11.10 3.34 2.61
CA LEU A 168 -9.76 3.01 3.09
C LEU A 168 -9.24 1.69 2.49
N LEU A 169 -10.10 0.67 2.34
CA LEU A 169 -9.73 -0.57 1.67
C LEU A 169 -9.38 -0.33 0.20
N ALA A 170 -10.21 0.43 -0.54
CA ALA A 170 -9.93 0.80 -1.92
C ALA A 170 -8.64 1.63 -2.06
N ALA A 171 -8.38 2.56 -1.12
CA ALA A 171 -7.13 3.31 -1.08
C ALA A 171 -5.92 2.41 -0.79
N ALA A 172 -6.06 1.44 0.13
CA ALA A 172 -5.01 0.48 0.46
C ALA A 172 -4.70 -0.46 -0.72
N GLU A 173 -5.72 -0.94 -1.43
CA GLU A 173 -5.58 -1.76 -2.64
C GLU A 173 -4.94 -0.98 -3.79
N THR A 174 -5.36 0.27 -3.99
CA THR A 174 -4.76 1.15 -5.00
C THR A 174 -3.29 1.42 -4.66
N ALA A 175 -2.98 1.78 -3.41
CA ALA A 175 -1.61 1.99 -2.98
C ALA A 175 -0.77 0.72 -3.08
N ALA A 176 -1.34 -0.46 -2.84
CA ALA A 176 -0.68 -1.75 -3.05
C ALA A 176 -0.33 -1.98 -4.52
N ALA A 177 -1.24 -1.64 -5.44
CA ALA A 177 -1.02 -1.77 -6.87
C ALA A 177 0.04 -0.81 -7.40
N TRP A 178 0.21 0.34 -6.74
CA TRP A 178 1.24 1.33 -7.08
C TRP A 178 2.57 1.08 -6.37
N ALA A 179 2.59 0.34 -5.27
CA ALA A 179 3.80 -0.01 -4.56
C ALA A 179 4.64 -0.97 -5.41
N SER A 180 5.70 -0.45 -6.02
CA SER A 180 6.59 -1.22 -6.89
C SER A 180 7.96 -1.49 -6.27
N LEU A 181 8.05 -1.43 -4.94
CA LEU A 181 9.29 -1.68 -4.21
C LEU A 181 9.91 -3.04 -4.58
N ASP A 182 9.10 -4.09 -4.72
CA ASP A 182 9.59 -5.42 -5.12
C ASP A 182 10.16 -5.42 -6.54
N VAL A 183 9.49 -4.74 -7.47
CA VAL A 183 9.93 -4.59 -8.86
C VAL A 183 11.24 -3.79 -8.92
N PHE A 184 11.34 -2.72 -8.12
CA PHE A 184 12.58 -1.97 -7.96
C PHE A 184 13.71 -2.85 -7.43
N LEU A 185 13.48 -3.66 -6.38
CA LEU A 185 14.52 -4.53 -5.82
C LEU A 185 14.99 -5.58 -6.82
N VAL A 186 14.06 -6.23 -7.53
CA VAL A 186 14.41 -7.23 -8.56
C VAL A 186 15.19 -6.60 -9.71
N SER A 187 14.74 -5.43 -10.20
CA SER A 187 15.44 -4.70 -11.26
C SER A 187 16.80 -4.18 -10.81
N ALA A 188 16.94 -3.73 -9.57
CA ALA A 188 18.22 -3.32 -9.00
C ALA A 188 19.20 -4.48 -8.92
N VAL A 189 18.76 -5.66 -8.45
CA VAL A 189 19.59 -6.88 -8.42
C VAL A 189 20.00 -7.27 -9.84
N ALA A 190 19.07 -7.25 -10.80
CA ALA A 190 19.36 -7.55 -12.20
C ALA A 190 20.35 -6.55 -12.81
N ALA A 191 20.18 -5.25 -12.56
CA ALA A 191 21.07 -4.20 -13.03
C ALA A 191 22.47 -4.37 -12.46
N VAL A 192 22.60 -4.62 -11.15
CA VAL A 192 23.87 -4.91 -10.48
C VAL A 192 24.57 -6.12 -11.10
N ALA A 193 23.83 -7.18 -11.43
CA ALA A 193 24.38 -8.37 -12.06
C ALA A 193 24.88 -8.14 -13.50
N GLN A 194 24.38 -7.11 -14.19
CA GLN A 194 24.69 -6.84 -15.60
C GLN A 194 25.62 -5.66 -15.82
N ILE A 195 25.78 -4.75 -14.84
CA ILE A 195 26.45 -3.47 -15.06
C ILE A 195 27.91 -3.60 -15.50
N SER A 196 28.63 -4.64 -15.05
CA SER A 196 30.01 -4.89 -15.50
C SER A 196 30.08 -5.18 -17.00
N ARG A 197 29.09 -5.90 -17.55
CA ARG A 197 29.00 -6.18 -18.99
C ARG A 197 28.65 -4.92 -19.79
N PHE A 198 27.74 -4.11 -19.27
CA PHE A 198 27.40 -2.83 -19.89
C PHE A 198 28.58 -1.86 -19.87
N ALA A 199 29.34 -1.81 -18.78
CA ALA A 199 30.57 -1.02 -18.68
C ALA A 199 31.59 -1.44 -19.75
N GLY A 200 31.84 -2.74 -19.91
CA GLY A 200 32.72 -3.27 -20.96
C GLY A 200 32.23 -2.92 -22.37
N PHE A 201 30.93 -3.00 -22.64
CA PHE A 201 30.36 -2.62 -23.94
C PHE A 201 30.47 -1.11 -24.24
N ILE A 202 30.27 -0.26 -23.24
CA ILE A 202 30.35 1.21 -23.41
C ILE A 202 31.78 1.63 -23.75
N VAL A 203 32.77 1.02 -23.10
CA VAL A 203 34.18 1.28 -23.37
C VAL A 203 34.59 0.67 -24.71
N GLY A 204 34.13 -0.55 -25.01
CA GLY A 204 34.50 -1.30 -26.21
C GLY A 204 36.02 -1.43 -26.34
N ASP A 205 36.49 -1.35 -27.57
CA ASP A 205 37.92 -1.52 -27.92
C ASP A 205 38.76 -0.26 -27.60
N ALA A 206 38.16 0.79 -27.03
CA ALA A 206 38.84 2.05 -26.76
C ALA A 206 39.96 1.90 -25.71
N CYS A 207 39.85 0.91 -24.82
CA CYS A 207 40.85 0.63 -23.80
C CYS A 207 41.90 -0.41 -24.21
N ASP A 208 41.80 -1.07 -25.37
CA ASP A 208 42.71 -2.16 -25.76
C ASP A 208 44.18 -1.74 -25.78
N ALA A 209 44.45 -0.56 -26.33
CA ALA A 209 45.80 0.00 -26.37
C ALA A 209 46.31 0.39 -24.97
N VAL A 210 45.41 0.82 -24.08
CA VAL A 210 45.73 1.20 -22.70
C VAL A 210 46.02 -0.05 -21.88
N ASP A 211 45.19 -1.09 -22.00
CA ASP A 211 45.36 -2.37 -21.34
C ASP A 211 46.68 -3.03 -21.75
N ALA A 212 46.99 -3.02 -23.05
CA ALA A 212 48.27 -3.51 -23.56
C ALA A 212 49.47 -2.71 -23.03
N ALA A 213 49.34 -1.38 -22.92
CA ALA A 213 50.39 -0.52 -22.38
C ALA A 213 50.59 -0.76 -20.87
N VAL A 214 49.52 -0.87 -20.09
CA VAL A 214 49.55 -1.13 -18.64
C VAL A 214 50.19 -2.50 -18.38
N ALA A 215 49.78 -3.55 -19.09
CA ALA A 215 50.37 -4.88 -18.97
C ALA A 215 51.88 -4.89 -19.34
N ALA A 216 52.26 -4.13 -20.38
CA ALA A 216 53.66 -4.01 -20.78
C ALA A 216 54.50 -3.29 -19.69
N LEU A 217 54.00 -2.18 -19.15
CA LEU A 217 54.63 -1.42 -18.08
C LEU A 217 54.76 -2.24 -16.79
N GLU A 218 53.74 -2.99 -16.41
CA GLU A 218 53.77 -3.86 -15.23
C GLU A 218 54.81 -4.97 -15.39
N SER A 219 54.86 -5.60 -16.56
CA SER A 219 55.86 -6.63 -16.85
C SER A 219 57.30 -6.08 -16.83
N ALA A 220 57.50 -4.81 -17.22
CA ALA A 220 58.79 -4.13 -17.16
C ALA A 220 59.18 -3.73 -15.73
N ALA A 221 58.24 -3.19 -14.95
CA ALA A 221 58.45 -2.81 -13.56
C ALA A 221 58.80 -4.03 -12.69
N LYS A 222 58.08 -5.15 -12.86
CA LYS A 222 58.34 -6.41 -12.15
C LYS A 222 59.76 -6.94 -12.37
N ARG A 223 60.36 -6.68 -13.53
CA ARG A 223 61.76 -7.09 -13.84
C ARG A 223 62.81 -6.18 -13.20
N GLN A 224 62.51 -4.89 -13.00
CA GLN A 224 63.49 -3.91 -12.52
C GLN A 224 63.48 -3.73 -11.00
N SER A 225 62.30 -3.62 -10.38
CA SER A 225 62.19 -3.28 -8.95
C SER A 225 61.76 -4.45 -8.07
N GLY A 226 61.31 -5.56 -8.66
CA GLY A 226 60.66 -6.66 -7.93
C GLY A 226 59.31 -6.25 -7.31
N GLU A 227 58.84 -5.03 -7.56
CA GLU A 227 57.56 -4.51 -7.10
C GLU A 227 56.43 -5.15 -7.93
N THR A 228 55.51 -5.81 -7.25
CA THR A 228 54.44 -6.60 -7.90
C THR A 228 53.23 -5.78 -8.34
N ASP A 229 53.09 -4.52 -7.90
CA ASP A 229 51.93 -3.66 -8.20
C ASP A 229 52.34 -2.16 -8.26
N PRO A 230 53.09 -1.72 -9.28
CA PRO A 230 53.59 -0.34 -9.38
C PRO A 230 52.47 0.71 -9.42
N PHE A 231 51.26 0.33 -9.84
CA PHE A 231 50.08 1.18 -9.93
C PHE A 231 49.04 0.90 -8.83
N GLY A 232 49.31 -0.03 -7.90
CA GLY A 232 48.36 -0.43 -6.87
C GLY A 232 47.08 -1.08 -7.41
N LEU A 233 47.15 -1.66 -8.62
CA LEU A 233 46.00 -2.24 -9.35
C LEU A 233 45.55 -3.58 -8.77
N LYS A 234 46.30 -4.19 -7.84
CA LYS A 234 45.96 -5.46 -7.17
C LYS A 234 45.65 -6.57 -8.18
N GLY A 235 46.44 -6.66 -9.24
CA GLY A 235 46.28 -7.63 -10.33
C GLY A 235 45.02 -7.42 -11.20
N GLN A 236 44.62 -6.17 -11.42
CA GLN A 236 43.55 -5.79 -12.35
C GLN A 236 44.10 -4.82 -13.39
N ASP A 237 44.74 -5.38 -14.41
CA ASP A 237 45.42 -4.68 -15.51
C ASP A 237 44.41 -4.16 -16.55
N ALA A 238 43.29 -3.62 -16.07
CA ALA A 238 42.23 -3.09 -16.89
C ALA A 238 42.19 -1.56 -16.79
N CYS A 239 41.93 -0.91 -17.90
CA CYS A 239 41.75 0.53 -18.04
C CYS A 239 40.52 1.02 -17.28
N PHE A 240 39.40 0.30 -17.41
CA PHE A 240 38.14 0.60 -16.72
C PHE A 240 37.34 -0.67 -16.48
N ASP A 241 36.96 -0.90 -15.23
CA ASP A 241 35.98 -1.92 -14.87
C ASP A 241 35.10 -1.39 -13.72
N VAL A 242 33.84 -1.81 -13.68
CA VAL A 242 32.89 -1.44 -12.63
C VAL A 242 32.25 -2.69 -12.10
N ARG A 243 32.48 -2.95 -10.81
CA ARG A 243 31.85 -4.05 -10.10
C ARG A 243 30.78 -3.52 -9.17
N ALA A 244 29.55 -3.99 -9.34
CA ALA A 244 28.48 -3.70 -8.41
C ALA A 244 28.17 -4.92 -7.55
N GLU A 245 27.92 -4.69 -6.27
CA GLU A 245 27.52 -5.74 -5.33
C GLU A 245 26.29 -5.31 -4.54
N THR A 246 25.40 -6.27 -4.28
CA THR A 246 24.24 -6.05 -3.42
C THR A 246 24.67 -6.21 -1.95
N ARG A 247 24.28 -5.26 -1.12
CA ARG A 247 24.59 -5.22 0.31
C ARG A 247 23.38 -5.65 1.14
N GLY A 248 23.58 -5.76 2.45
CA GLY A 248 22.55 -6.18 3.40
C GLY A 248 21.26 -5.35 3.34
N GLY A 249 21.34 -4.06 3.01
CA GLY A 249 20.16 -3.20 2.86
C GLY A 249 19.16 -3.70 1.84
N CYS A 250 19.63 -4.29 0.73
CA CYS A 250 18.76 -4.86 -0.30
C CYS A 250 17.93 -6.03 0.25
N TRP A 251 18.58 -6.95 0.97
CA TRP A 251 17.91 -8.10 1.57
C TRP A 251 16.99 -7.71 2.73
N LEU A 252 17.36 -6.69 3.50
CA LEU A 252 16.50 -6.12 4.54
C LEU A 252 15.23 -5.50 3.94
N LEU A 253 15.33 -4.81 2.80
CA LEU A 253 14.16 -4.27 2.10
C LEU A 253 13.23 -5.37 1.57
N VAL A 254 13.78 -6.46 1.02
CA VAL A 254 12.98 -7.62 0.59
C VAL A 254 12.23 -8.22 1.78
N VAL A 255 12.92 -8.46 2.90
CA VAL A 255 12.30 -9.00 4.11
C VAL A 255 11.23 -8.05 4.65
N ALA A 256 11.51 -6.73 4.67
CA ALA A 256 10.55 -5.71 5.07
C ALA A 256 9.28 -5.75 4.21
N ALA A 257 9.42 -5.82 2.88
CA ALA A 257 8.31 -5.88 1.95
C ALA A 257 7.45 -7.13 2.16
N LEU A 258 8.08 -8.29 2.39
CA LEU A 258 7.36 -9.54 2.68
C LEU A 258 6.56 -9.46 3.99
N PHE A 259 7.18 -8.96 5.07
CA PHE A 259 6.47 -8.80 6.35
C PHE A 259 5.35 -7.77 6.27
N ALA A 260 5.59 -6.62 5.64
CA ALA A 260 4.58 -5.60 5.41
C ALA A 260 3.42 -6.16 4.58
N GLY A 261 3.71 -6.87 3.48
CA GLY A 261 2.69 -7.48 2.62
C GLY A 261 1.87 -8.56 3.34
N ALA A 262 2.50 -9.38 4.18
CA ALA A 262 1.80 -10.36 4.99
C ALA A 262 0.87 -9.70 6.03
N ALA A 263 1.38 -8.69 6.75
CA ALA A 263 0.60 -7.95 7.75
C ALA A 263 -0.59 -7.21 7.10
N THR A 264 -0.38 -6.53 5.97
CA THR A 264 -1.45 -5.81 5.29
C THR A 264 -2.50 -6.74 4.71
N ARG A 265 -2.12 -7.88 4.10
CA ARG A 265 -3.10 -8.88 3.62
C ARG A 265 -3.96 -9.44 4.76
N PHE A 266 -3.34 -9.66 5.92
CA PHE A 266 -4.06 -10.09 7.11
C PHE A 266 -5.10 -9.05 7.54
N VAL A 267 -4.68 -7.78 7.66
CA VAL A 267 -5.56 -6.66 8.03
C VAL A 267 -6.70 -6.48 7.01
N ALA A 268 -6.39 -6.49 5.72
CA ALA A 268 -7.36 -6.32 4.64
C ALA A 268 -8.44 -7.42 4.69
N LYS A 269 -8.04 -8.69 4.80
CA LYS A 269 -8.95 -9.83 4.91
C LYS A 269 -9.85 -9.75 6.15
N HIS A 270 -9.31 -9.27 7.27
CA HIS A 270 -10.09 -9.04 8.48
C HIS A 270 -11.08 -7.87 8.32
N ALA A 271 -10.66 -6.80 7.65
CA ALA A 271 -11.51 -5.66 7.35
C ALA A 271 -12.66 -6.02 6.40
N GLU A 272 -12.40 -6.78 5.33
CA GLU A 272 -13.41 -7.29 4.39
C GLU A 272 -14.47 -8.13 5.12
N ARG A 273 -14.04 -9.10 5.93
CA ARG A 273 -14.96 -9.94 6.71
C ARG A 273 -15.82 -9.13 7.67
N ALA A 274 -15.28 -8.06 8.24
CA ALA A 274 -16.05 -7.16 9.08
C ALA A 274 -17.11 -6.39 8.27
N VAL A 275 -16.75 -5.86 7.09
CA VAL A 275 -17.70 -5.19 6.19
C VAL A 275 -18.80 -6.13 5.73
N GLU A 276 -18.46 -7.37 5.36
CA GLU A 276 -19.42 -8.37 4.89
C GLU A 276 -20.48 -8.66 5.96
N ARG A 277 -20.05 -8.93 7.20
CA ARG A 277 -20.95 -9.15 8.34
C ARG A 277 -21.90 -7.97 8.57
N GLU A 278 -21.37 -6.74 8.54
CA GLU A 278 -22.20 -5.53 8.68
C GLU A 278 -23.26 -5.41 7.60
N THR A 279 -22.90 -5.73 6.35
CA THR A 279 -23.83 -5.65 5.23
C THR A 279 -24.92 -6.72 5.31
N LEU A 280 -24.59 -7.92 5.76
CA LEU A 280 -25.56 -8.99 6.01
C LEU A 280 -26.54 -8.60 7.13
N GLU A 281 -26.05 -8.14 8.28
CA GLU A 281 -26.91 -7.70 9.38
C GLU A 281 -27.80 -6.51 8.99
N ALA A 282 -27.30 -5.60 8.16
CA ALA A 282 -28.10 -4.49 7.65
C ALA A 282 -29.19 -4.98 6.70
N ARG A 283 -28.90 -5.96 5.83
CA ARG A 283 -29.89 -6.60 4.95
C ARG A 283 -30.96 -7.33 5.74
N GLU A 284 -30.59 -8.13 6.72
CA GLU A 284 -31.53 -8.84 7.60
C GLU A 284 -32.46 -7.87 8.33
N ARG A 285 -31.92 -6.76 8.86
CA ARG A 285 -32.73 -5.70 9.50
C ARG A 285 -33.74 -5.06 8.55
N VAL A 286 -33.38 -4.86 7.28
CA VAL A 286 -34.31 -4.32 6.28
C VAL A 286 -35.38 -5.34 5.94
N VAL A 287 -35.01 -6.60 5.71
CA VAL A 287 -35.96 -7.69 5.42
C VAL A 287 -36.96 -7.87 6.57
N ALA A 288 -36.49 -7.87 7.81
CA ALA A 288 -37.35 -7.97 8.99
C ALA A 288 -38.35 -6.81 9.08
N ARG A 289 -37.93 -5.57 8.75
CA ARG A 289 -38.82 -4.40 8.72
C ARG A 289 -39.86 -4.47 7.61
N VAL A 290 -39.47 -4.95 6.42
CA VAL A 290 -40.40 -5.11 5.29
C VAL A 290 -41.42 -6.21 5.61
N SER A 291 -40.96 -7.36 6.14
CA SER A 291 -41.83 -8.45 6.57
C SER A 291 -42.84 -8.00 7.63
N ALA A 292 -42.41 -7.21 8.61
CA ALA A 292 -43.30 -6.64 9.63
C ALA A 292 -44.34 -5.68 9.04
N ARG A 293 -44.00 -4.90 8.01
CA ARG A 293 -44.97 -4.01 7.32
C ARG A 293 -45.99 -4.81 6.50
N VAL A 294 -45.54 -5.79 5.73
CA VAL A 294 -46.44 -6.66 4.93
C VAL A 294 -47.42 -7.40 5.83
N SER A 295 -46.99 -7.84 7.01
CA SER A 295 -47.86 -8.54 7.96
C SER A 295 -48.86 -7.62 8.69
N ALA A 296 -48.66 -6.30 8.64
CA ALA A 296 -49.53 -5.31 9.29
C ALA A 296 -50.60 -4.72 8.35
N GLU A 297 -50.48 -4.95 7.04
CA GLU A 297 -51.47 -4.49 6.05
C GLU A 297 -52.55 -5.57 5.89
N PRO A 298 -53.82 -5.30 6.26
CA PRO A 298 -54.88 -6.28 6.07
C PRO A 298 -55.09 -6.49 4.57
N VAL A 299 -54.80 -7.70 4.09
CA VAL A 299 -55.13 -8.12 2.72
C VAL A 299 -56.65 -8.11 2.58
N ASN A 300 -57.22 -7.02 2.09
CA ASN A 300 -58.59 -6.98 1.59
C ASN A 300 -58.63 -7.79 0.29
N LEU A 301 -58.85 -9.10 0.43
CA LEU A 301 -59.20 -10.02 -0.63
C LEU A 301 -60.66 -9.77 -1.07
N SER A 302 -60.98 -8.55 -1.52
CA SER A 302 -62.20 -8.32 -2.29
C SER A 302 -61.88 -8.63 -3.75
N VAL A 303 -62.29 -9.82 -4.16
CA VAL A 303 -62.39 -10.28 -5.54
C VAL A 303 -62.86 -9.14 -6.44
N ALA A 304 -61.95 -8.58 -7.23
CA ALA A 304 -62.32 -7.70 -8.33
C ALA A 304 -62.91 -8.58 -9.43
N THR A 305 -64.23 -8.71 -9.44
CA THR A 305 -64.96 -9.16 -10.64
C THR A 305 -64.61 -8.22 -11.78
N MET A 306 -63.95 -8.76 -12.81
CA MET A 306 -63.73 -8.09 -14.09
C MET A 306 -65.06 -7.61 -14.68
N PRO A 307 -65.16 -6.38 -15.20
CA PRO A 307 -66.02 -6.07 -16.32
C PRO A 307 -65.29 -6.42 -17.62
N GLU A 308 -65.99 -7.10 -18.51
CA GLU A 308 -65.56 -7.39 -19.89
C GLU A 308 -65.07 -6.12 -20.61
N THR A 309 -63.90 -6.22 -21.22
CA THR A 309 -63.42 -5.29 -22.25
C THR A 309 -64.10 -5.57 -23.59
N PRO A 310 -64.62 -4.57 -24.33
CA PRO A 310 -64.79 -4.70 -25.77
C PRO A 310 -63.46 -4.44 -26.50
N PRO A 311 -63.26 -5.01 -27.70
CA PRO A 311 -61.95 -5.10 -28.33
C PRO A 311 -61.65 -3.86 -29.18
N LEU A 312 -60.44 -3.32 -29.08
CA LEU A 312 -59.85 -2.50 -30.14
C LEU A 312 -58.36 -2.88 -30.27
N THR A 313 -58.00 -3.04 -31.54
CA THR A 313 -56.82 -3.64 -32.16
C THR A 313 -55.47 -2.98 -31.85
N PRO A 314 -54.33 -3.64 -32.18
CA PRO A 314 -53.03 -3.32 -31.64
C PRO A 314 -52.29 -2.28 -32.48
N GLU A 315 -51.71 -1.26 -31.85
CA GLU A 315 -50.63 -0.48 -32.45
C GLU A 315 -49.40 -0.60 -31.55
N VAL A 316 -48.49 -1.47 -31.98
CA VAL A 316 -47.21 -1.73 -31.32
C VAL A 316 -46.19 -0.78 -31.92
N THR A 317 -45.65 0.13 -31.12
CA THR A 317 -44.33 0.72 -31.38
C THR A 317 -43.45 0.57 -30.14
N PRO A 318 -42.32 -0.16 -30.23
CA PRO A 318 -41.38 -0.27 -29.12
C PRO A 318 -40.46 0.96 -29.09
N TYR A 319 -40.41 1.62 -27.94
CA TYR A 319 -39.44 2.68 -27.64
C TYR A 319 -38.15 2.04 -27.09
N TYR A 320 -37.05 2.16 -27.84
CA TYR A 320 -35.69 1.93 -27.35
C TYR A 320 -35.13 3.26 -26.83
N PRO A 321 -34.47 3.31 -25.66
CA PRO A 321 -33.75 4.49 -25.23
C PRO A 321 -32.40 4.59 -25.98
N ASP A 322 -32.21 5.73 -26.64
CA ASP A 322 -31.00 6.06 -27.40
C ASP A 322 -29.74 6.14 -26.52
N VAL A 323 -28.64 5.64 -27.09
CA VAL A 323 -27.24 5.96 -26.77
C VAL A 323 -26.75 6.97 -27.80
#